data_AF-G5Q1J3-F1
#
_entry.id   AF-G5Q1J3-F1
#
_cell.length_a   1.000
_cell.length_b   1.000
_cell.length_c   1.000
_cell.angle_alpha   90.00
_cell.angle_beta   90.00
_cell.angle_gamma   90.00
#
_symmetry.space_group_name_H-M   'P 1'
#
loop_
_entity.id
_entity.type
_entity.pdbx_description
1 polymer ?
#
loop_
_entity_poly.entity_id
_entity_poly.type
_entity_poly.pdbx_seq_one_letter_code
_entity_poly.pdbx_strand_id
1 'polypeptide(L)'
;MSSSLRQGIILPWRSQLYFSAVITKHLLTTDEIRYLQQSTFTKQKKSAHAIFLYLSWVMNDRKNMMRPEEIYQRIEAKNWRHVWVVGDIHGCFSMLMKKLRECRFDPQQDLLVSVGDLIDRGPDSLGCLALLRESWMMAVRGNHEQMALDARASSQSTLWLMNGGDWFTRLTAEHAAQAEALFILCQRLPWILEVRCRHSTHVIAHADYPASTYQWQKKVDLHQVLWSRERLINKRGGISGADHFWFGHTPLR
;
A
#
# COMPACT_ATOMS: atom_id res chain seq x y z
N MET A 1 -42.43 7.86 11.49
CA MET A 1 -41.34 7.75 12.47
C MET A 1 -41.14 6.28 12.85
N SER A 2 -39.88 5.87 12.96
CA SER A 2 -39.36 4.67 13.62
C SER A 2 -39.61 3.29 13.00
N SER A 3 -38.52 2.76 12.45
CA SER A 3 -38.27 1.38 12.01
C SER A 3 -38.25 0.37 13.16
N SER A 4 -38.93 -0.76 13.00
CA SER A 4 -38.72 -1.99 13.79
C SER A 4 -37.72 -2.92 13.09
N LEU A 5 -36.70 -3.37 13.83
CA LEU A 5 -35.83 -4.50 13.50
C LEU A 5 -36.62 -5.78 13.22
N ARG A 6 -36.21 -6.56 12.20
CA ARG A 6 -36.45 -8.01 12.15
C ARG A 6 -35.23 -8.77 11.62
N GLN A 7 -34.97 -9.90 12.27
CA GLN A 7 -33.92 -10.90 12.05
C GLN A 7 -34.15 -11.76 10.80
N GLY A 8 -33.06 -12.40 10.34
CA GLY A 8 -33.04 -13.60 9.48
C GLY A 8 -31.70 -13.69 8.72
N ILE A 9 -30.99 -14.80 8.51
CA ILE A 9 -31.17 -16.25 8.66
C ILE A 9 -29.72 -16.83 8.68
N ILE A 10 -29.46 -17.92 9.41
CA ILE A 10 -28.21 -18.71 9.31
C ILE A 10 -28.44 -19.85 8.30
N LEU A 11 -27.58 -19.97 7.27
CA LEU A 11 -27.45 -21.16 6.41
C LEU A 11 -25.97 -21.44 6.03
N PRO A 12 -25.60 -22.69 5.69
CA PRO A 12 -24.32 -23.30 6.07
C PRO A 12 -23.20 -23.21 5.02
N TRP A 13 -21.97 -23.46 5.50
CA TRP A 13 -20.70 -23.47 4.77
C TRP A 13 -20.53 -24.68 3.85
N ARG A 14 -20.27 -24.49 2.55
CA ARG A 14 -19.17 -25.11 1.77
C ARG A 14 -19.16 -24.71 0.28
N SER A 15 -17.94 -24.53 -0.21
CA SER A 15 -17.45 -24.61 -1.60
C SER A 15 -17.83 -23.52 -2.63
N GLN A 16 -16.77 -22.93 -3.19
CA GLN A 16 -16.66 -22.17 -4.44
C GLN A 16 -17.16 -20.71 -4.46
N LEU A 17 -16.33 -19.86 -5.11
CA LEU A 17 -16.49 -18.42 -5.41
C LEU A 17 -15.90 -17.45 -4.37
N TYR A 18 -14.71 -16.90 -4.66
CA TYR A 18 -14.26 -15.63 -4.10
C TYR A 18 -14.33 -14.56 -5.21
N PHE A 19 -15.46 -13.84 -5.23
CA PHE A 19 -15.73 -12.65 -6.02
C PHE A 19 -16.37 -11.61 -5.08
N SER A 20 -15.74 -10.45 -4.89
CA SER A 20 -16.29 -9.11 -4.51
C SER A 20 -15.15 -8.29 -3.87
N ALA A 21 -14.63 -7.18 -4.42
CA ALA A 21 -15.19 -5.96 -5.01
C ALA A 21 -15.94 -5.09 -3.99
N VAL A 22 -15.37 -3.93 -3.63
CA VAL A 22 -15.98 -2.58 -3.76
C VAL A 22 -14.82 -1.52 -3.84
N ILE A 23 -14.91 -0.49 -4.71
CA ILE A 23 -14.24 0.83 -4.56
C ILE A 23 -15.40 1.83 -4.56
N THR A 24 -15.71 2.44 -3.41
CA THR A 24 -16.88 3.33 -3.31
C THR A 24 -16.53 4.75 -3.78
N LYS A 25 -17.13 5.13 -4.90
CA LYS A 25 -17.61 6.45 -5.42
C LYS A 25 -17.28 7.80 -4.75
N HIS A 26 -16.19 8.03 -4.02
CA HIS A 26 -15.84 9.38 -3.54
C HIS A 26 -14.47 9.83 -4.04
N LEU A 27 -14.47 10.62 -5.12
CA LEU A 27 -13.37 11.52 -5.43
C LEU A 27 -13.41 12.63 -4.38
N LEU A 28 -12.63 12.49 -3.31
CA LEU A 28 -12.32 13.63 -2.46
C LEU A 28 -11.33 14.49 -3.26
N THR A 29 -11.75 15.71 -3.61
CA THR A 29 -10.90 16.71 -4.23
C THR A 29 -10.43 17.66 -3.13
N THR A 30 -9.13 17.64 -2.85
CA THR A 30 -8.46 18.70 -2.11
C THR A 30 -7.54 19.39 -3.11
N ASP A 31 -8.03 20.48 -3.68
CA ASP A 31 -7.49 21.39 -4.71
C ASP A 31 -6.76 20.80 -5.94
N GLU A 32 -6.00 19.70 -5.87
CA GLU A 32 -5.29 19.07 -6.99
C GLU A 32 -5.18 17.52 -6.92
N ILE A 33 -5.62 16.86 -5.83
CA ILE A 33 -5.51 15.40 -5.67
C ILE A 33 -6.88 14.71 -5.74
N ARG A 34 -6.92 13.59 -6.47
CA ARG A 34 -8.08 12.71 -6.58
C ARG A 34 -7.78 11.34 -5.95
N TYR A 35 -8.58 10.96 -4.95
CA TYR A 35 -8.42 9.70 -4.20
C TYR A 35 -9.33 8.57 -4.73
N LEU A 36 -8.81 7.35 -4.82
CA LEU A 36 -9.56 6.13 -5.17
C LEU A 36 -9.60 5.16 -3.97
N GLN A 37 -10.74 5.09 -3.28
CA GLN A 37 -10.93 4.28 -2.06
C GLN A 37 -11.53 2.89 -2.33
N GLN A 38 -10.89 1.80 -1.88
CA GLN A 38 -11.48 0.45 -1.78
C GLN A 38 -12.40 0.25 -0.56
N SER A 39 -13.36 -0.64 -0.69
CA SER A 39 -14.31 -1.14 0.30
C SER A 39 -14.34 -2.68 0.23
N THR A 40 -14.51 -3.33 1.39
CA THR A 40 -14.07 -4.72 1.65
C THR A 40 -15.18 -5.72 1.97
N PHE A 41 -14.84 -7.02 1.92
CA PHE A 41 -15.36 -8.07 2.84
C PHE A 41 -14.21 -8.96 3.41
N THR A 42 -14.36 -9.37 4.68
CA THR A 42 -13.41 -10.03 5.63
C THR A 42 -13.29 -11.57 5.48
N LYS A 43 -12.39 -12.40 6.06
CA LYS A 43 -11.56 -12.40 7.31
C LYS A 43 -10.63 -13.64 7.30
N GLN A 44 -9.46 -13.61 7.96
CA GLN A 44 -8.96 -14.76 8.75
C GLN A 44 -8.06 -14.29 9.91
N LYS A 45 -8.36 -14.74 11.14
CA LYS A 45 -7.53 -14.59 12.35
C LYS A 45 -6.56 -15.77 12.41
N LYS A 46 -5.25 -15.53 12.62
CA LYS A 46 -4.34 -16.45 13.33
C LYS A 46 -3.27 -15.69 14.14
N SER A 47 -2.78 -16.36 15.16
CA SER A 47 -2.09 -15.93 16.39
C SER A 47 -0.78 -15.14 16.23
N ALA A 48 -0.64 -14.06 17.01
CA ALA A 48 0.38 -13.01 16.85
C ALA A 48 1.67 -13.16 17.69
N HIS A 49 1.98 -14.33 18.27
CA HIS A 49 3.15 -14.47 19.16
C HIS A 49 4.44 -14.93 18.46
N ALA A 50 4.35 -15.81 17.45
CA ALA A 50 5.54 -16.31 16.74
C ALA A 50 6.12 -15.28 15.73
N ILE A 51 5.27 -14.42 15.16
CA ILE A 51 5.67 -13.37 14.22
C ILE A 51 6.45 -12.25 14.93
N PHE A 52 6.09 -11.93 16.18
CA PHE A 52 6.71 -10.85 16.95
C PHE A 52 8.20 -11.11 17.26
N LEU A 53 8.55 -12.35 17.63
CA LEU A 53 9.94 -12.73 17.91
C LEU A 53 10.80 -12.83 16.64
N TYR A 54 10.21 -13.27 15.52
CA TYR A 54 10.87 -13.35 14.23
C TYR A 54 11.17 -11.97 13.63
N LEU A 55 10.22 -11.03 13.72
CA LEU A 55 10.40 -9.64 13.31
C LEU A 55 11.54 -8.97 14.10
N SER A 56 11.68 -9.25 15.40
CA SER A 56 12.74 -8.66 16.22
C SER A 56 14.15 -9.07 15.76
N TRP A 57 14.32 -10.31 15.28
CA TRP A 57 15.62 -10.85 14.83
C TRP A 57 16.00 -10.42 13.40
N VAL A 58 15.07 -10.47 12.45
CA VAL A 58 15.34 -10.07 11.04
C VAL A 58 15.59 -8.55 10.90
N MET A 59 15.05 -7.74 11.81
CA MET A 59 15.03 -6.28 11.68
C MET A 59 16.24 -5.55 12.28
N ASN A 60 17.18 -6.24 12.94
CA ASN A 60 18.17 -5.56 13.78
C ASN A 60 19.45 -5.07 13.06
N ASP A 61 19.82 -5.59 11.88
CA ASP A 61 21.17 -5.33 11.30
C ASP A 61 21.25 -4.48 10.01
N ARG A 62 20.13 -3.99 9.44
CA ARG A 62 20.18 -3.01 8.32
C ARG A 62 19.42 -1.70 8.55
N LYS A 63 18.60 -1.61 9.61
CA LYS A 63 17.74 -0.43 9.84
C LYS A 63 18.49 0.81 10.32
N ASN A 64 19.65 0.63 10.95
CA ASN A 64 20.46 1.73 11.47
C ASN A 64 21.37 2.40 10.42
N MET A 65 21.29 2.00 9.14
CA MET A 65 22.23 2.44 8.11
C MET A 65 21.58 3.14 6.90
N MET A 66 20.25 3.19 6.81
CA MET A 66 19.59 3.90 5.70
C MET A 66 19.65 5.40 5.94
N ARG A 67 20.09 6.14 4.92
CA ARG A 67 20.18 7.59 4.98
C ARG A 67 18.77 8.20 4.79
N PRO A 68 18.48 9.37 5.37
CA PRO A 68 17.16 10.00 5.21
C PRO A 68 16.72 10.20 3.75
N GLU A 69 17.68 10.38 2.83
CA GLU A 69 17.45 10.51 1.39
C GLU A 69 16.98 9.20 0.73
N GLU A 70 17.16 8.06 1.38
CA GLU A 70 16.70 6.74 0.93
C GLU A 70 15.30 6.41 1.50
N ILE A 71 14.83 7.19 2.47
CA ILE A 71 13.54 7.01 3.15
C ILE A 71 12.50 7.97 2.55
N TYR A 72 12.91 9.21 2.29
CA TYR A 72 12.04 10.29 1.83
C TYR A 72 12.28 10.62 0.37
N GLN A 73 11.20 10.74 -0.38
CA GLN A 73 11.21 11.31 -1.73
C GLN A 73 10.20 12.44 -1.84
N ARG A 74 10.52 13.46 -2.63
CA ARG A 74 9.66 14.63 -2.87
C ARG A 74 9.28 14.71 -4.33
N ILE A 75 8.04 15.10 -4.59
CA ILE A 75 7.49 15.36 -5.92
C ILE A 75 6.86 16.75 -5.92
N GLU A 76 7.11 17.49 -6.99
CA GLU A 76 6.46 18.77 -7.25
C GLU A 76 5.23 18.52 -8.15
N ALA A 77 4.02 18.68 -7.62
CA ALA A 77 2.77 18.37 -8.31
C ALA A 77 2.57 19.21 -9.58
N LYS A 78 3.13 20.44 -9.60
CA LYS A 78 3.10 21.36 -10.76
C LYS A 78 3.67 20.78 -12.07
N ASN A 79 4.45 19.70 -11.99
CA ASN A 79 5.03 19.04 -13.15
C ASN A 79 4.03 18.10 -13.86
N TRP A 80 2.84 17.91 -13.29
CA TRP A 80 1.81 17.00 -13.76
C TRP A 80 0.50 17.76 -13.93
N ARG A 81 -0.32 17.32 -14.89
CA ARG A 81 -1.68 17.83 -15.09
C ARG A 81 -2.57 17.47 -13.90
N HIS A 82 -2.54 16.21 -13.46
CA HIS A 82 -3.22 15.71 -12.28
C HIS A 82 -2.36 14.74 -11.49
N VAL A 83 -2.46 14.76 -10.15
CA VAL A 83 -1.88 13.75 -9.27
C VAL A 83 -3.00 12.94 -8.62
N TRP A 84 -2.96 11.63 -8.81
CA TRP A 84 -3.94 10.68 -8.28
C TRP A 84 -3.32 9.86 -7.17
N VAL A 85 -4.04 9.65 -6.07
CA VAL A 85 -3.59 8.76 -4.99
C VAL A 85 -4.45 7.51 -4.96
N VAL A 86 -3.82 6.34 -4.96
CA VAL A 86 -4.49 5.03 -4.90
C VAL A 86 -4.08 4.25 -3.66
N GLY A 87 -5.07 3.60 -3.04
CA GLY A 87 -4.87 2.66 -1.93
C GLY A 87 -4.15 1.36 -2.34
N ASP A 88 -4.15 0.38 -1.44
CA ASP A 88 -3.56 -0.95 -1.64
C ASP A 88 -4.09 -1.59 -2.94
N ILE A 89 -3.20 -2.00 -3.83
CA ILE A 89 -3.58 -2.54 -5.15
C ILE A 89 -3.70 -4.06 -5.10
N HIS A 90 -2.82 -4.74 -4.37
CA HIS A 90 -2.87 -6.19 -4.12
C HIS A 90 -3.17 -7.02 -5.37
N GLY A 91 -2.33 -6.91 -6.41
CA GLY A 91 -2.46 -7.69 -7.63
C GLY A 91 -3.72 -7.42 -8.45
N CYS A 92 -4.51 -6.38 -8.15
CA CYS A 92 -5.75 -6.06 -8.86
C CYS A 92 -5.52 -5.19 -10.11
N PHE A 93 -4.54 -5.56 -10.95
CA PHE A 93 -4.08 -4.79 -12.11
C PHE A 93 -5.22 -4.38 -13.06
N SER A 94 -6.03 -5.33 -13.52
CA SER A 94 -7.11 -5.03 -14.48
C SER A 94 -8.14 -4.07 -13.91
N MET A 95 -8.39 -4.13 -12.59
CA MET A 95 -9.32 -3.23 -11.91
C MET A 95 -8.73 -1.81 -11.82
N LEU A 96 -7.46 -1.69 -11.47
CA LEU A 96 -6.74 -0.41 -11.49
C LEU A 96 -6.80 0.23 -12.88
N MET A 97 -6.40 -0.51 -13.92
CA MET A 97 -6.40 0.02 -15.29
C MET A 97 -7.79 0.40 -15.78
N LYS A 98 -8.82 -0.38 -15.44
CA LYS A 98 -10.21 0.00 -15.71
C LYS A 98 -10.57 1.32 -15.02
N LYS A 99 -10.18 1.50 -13.76
CA LYS A 99 -10.51 2.70 -13.00
C LYS A 99 -9.80 3.95 -13.52
N LEU A 100 -8.53 3.83 -13.89
CA LEU A 100 -7.78 4.90 -14.54
C LEU A 100 -8.46 5.35 -15.84
N ARG A 101 -8.94 4.40 -16.67
CA ARG A 101 -9.72 4.72 -17.87
C ARG A 101 -11.02 5.45 -17.57
N GLU A 102 -11.81 4.99 -16.58
CA GLU A 102 -13.04 5.67 -16.14
C GLU A 102 -12.77 7.11 -15.70
N CYS A 103 -11.62 7.32 -15.05
CA CYS A 103 -11.15 8.61 -14.57
C CYS A 103 -10.53 9.50 -15.65
N ARG A 104 -10.42 9.01 -16.90
CA ARG A 104 -9.73 9.68 -18.01
C ARG A 104 -8.28 10.04 -17.68
N PHE A 105 -7.61 9.16 -16.92
CA PHE A 105 -6.19 9.27 -16.62
C PHE A 105 -5.37 9.27 -17.92
N ASP A 106 -4.44 10.20 -18.03
CA ASP A 106 -3.50 10.31 -19.15
C ASP A 106 -2.08 9.99 -18.68
N PRO A 107 -1.51 8.82 -19.03
CA PRO A 107 -0.16 8.43 -18.60
C PRO A 107 0.96 9.34 -19.14
N GLN A 108 0.69 10.24 -20.08
CA GLN A 108 1.68 11.21 -20.57
C GLN A 108 1.68 12.52 -19.76
N GLN A 109 0.63 12.78 -19.00
CA GLN A 109 0.41 14.07 -18.33
C GLN A 109 0.07 13.95 -16.85
N ASP A 110 -0.47 12.82 -16.42
CA ASP A 110 -0.92 12.57 -15.05
C ASP A 110 0.06 11.64 -14.30
N LEU A 111 0.06 11.77 -12.98
CA LEU A 111 0.81 10.92 -12.06
C LEU A 111 -0.13 10.09 -11.21
N LEU A 112 0.16 8.81 -11.05
CA LEU A 112 -0.44 7.92 -10.07
C LEU A 112 0.54 7.67 -8.93
N VAL A 113 0.11 7.96 -7.70
CA VAL A 113 0.85 7.73 -6.46
C VAL A 113 0.15 6.63 -5.66
N SER A 114 0.83 5.52 -5.40
CA SER A 114 0.33 4.42 -4.59
C SER A 114 0.85 4.46 -3.16
N VAL A 115 -0.01 4.09 -2.21
CA VAL A 115 0.34 3.86 -0.80
C VAL A 115 1.11 2.54 -0.56
N GLY A 116 1.54 1.82 -1.60
CA GLY A 116 2.22 0.52 -1.49
C GLY A 116 1.26 -0.66 -1.55
N ASP A 117 1.74 -1.84 -1.17
CA ASP A 117 1.00 -3.10 -1.25
C ASP A 117 0.45 -3.35 -2.66
N LEU A 118 1.38 -3.35 -3.61
CA LEU A 118 1.12 -3.59 -5.03
C LEU A 118 0.84 -5.07 -5.29
N ILE A 119 1.50 -5.95 -4.54
CA ILE A 119 1.48 -7.40 -4.73
C ILE A 119 0.65 -8.14 -3.70
N ASP A 120 0.57 -9.45 -3.91
CA ASP A 120 -0.09 -10.44 -3.08
C ASP A 120 -1.62 -10.27 -3.07
N ARG A 121 -2.31 -11.29 -2.52
CA ARG A 121 -3.77 -11.40 -2.34
C ARG A 121 -4.61 -11.44 -3.62
N GLY A 122 -4.34 -10.59 -4.61
CA GLY A 122 -5.09 -10.56 -5.87
C GLY A 122 -4.43 -11.35 -7.01
N PRO A 123 -5.09 -11.33 -8.19
CA PRO A 123 -4.82 -12.28 -9.26
C PRO A 123 -3.55 -11.99 -10.09
N ASP A 124 -3.10 -10.74 -10.15
CA ASP A 124 -2.04 -10.30 -11.07
C ASP A 124 -0.99 -9.42 -10.36
N SER A 125 -0.25 -10.04 -9.45
CA SER A 125 0.84 -9.36 -8.73
C SER A 125 2.00 -8.99 -9.66
N LEU A 126 2.29 -9.80 -10.68
CA LEU A 126 3.37 -9.50 -11.63
C LEU A 126 3.04 -8.26 -12.49
N GLY A 127 1.80 -8.15 -12.99
CA GLY A 127 1.34 -6.97 -13.70
C GLY A 127 1.39 -5.71 -12.82
N CYS A 128 1.01 -5.82 -11.55
CA CYS A 128 1.13 -4.72 -10.60
C CYS A 128 2.59 -4.32 -10.30
N LEU A 129 3.53 -5.27 -10.18
CA LEU A 129 4.96 -4.94 -10.06
C LEU A 129 5.49 -4.23 -11.30
N ALA A 130 5.05 -4.64 -12.48
CA ALA A 130 5.50 -4.06 -13.74
C ALA A 130 5.16 -2.56 -13.86
N LEU A 131 4.11 -2.09 -13.17
CA LEU A 131 3.75 -0.67 -13.08
C LEU A 131 4.90 0.19 -12.53
N LEU A 132 5.80 -0.36 -11.71
CA LEU A 132 6.96 0.40 -11.20
C LEU A 132 7.96 0.84 -12.29
N ARG A 133 7.84 0.31 -13.51
CA ARG A 133 8.64 0.75 -14.66
C ARG A 133 8.06 1.97 -15.37
N GLU A 134 6.81 2.28 -15.11
CA GLU A 134 6.08 3.33 -15.79
C GLU A 134 6.43 4.71 -15.21
N SER A 135 6.75 5.69 -16.06
CA SER A 135 7.14 7.03 -15.62
C SER A 135 6.01 7.79 -14.90
N TRP A 136 4.76 7.40 -15.17
CA TRP A 136 3.55 7.96 -14.57
C TRP A 136 3.14 7.26 -13.27
N MET A 137 3.94 6.31 -12.76
CA MET A 137 3.66 5.58 -11.53
C MET A 137 4.75 5.83 -10.48
N MET A 138 4.32 6.21 -9.28
CA MET A 138 5.16 6.21 -8.09
C MET A 138 4.45 5.48 -6.96
N ALA A 139 5.23 4.84 -6.09
CA ALA A 139 4.69 4.14 -4.93
C ALA A 139 5.59 4.36 -3.72
N VAL A 140 5.01 4.35 -2.53
CA VAL A 140 5.77 4.08 -1.31
C VAL A 140 5.89 2.57 -1.10
N ARG A 141 6.90 2.14 -0.35
CA ARG A 141 7.07 0.74 0.03
C ARG A 141 5.90 0.29 0.91
N GLY A 142 5.26 -0.82 0.57
CA GLY A 142 4.29 -1.50 1.44
C GLY A 142 4.91 -2.60 2.30
N ASN A 143 4.13 -3.14 3.23
CA ASN A 143 4.60 -4.24 4.05
C ASN A 143 4.69 -5.55 3.26
N HIS A 144 3.89 -5.70 2.20
CA HIS A 144 3.96 -6.85 1.30
C HIS A 144 5.23 -6.83 0.43
N GLU A 145 5.61 -5.67 -0.13
CA GLU A 145 6.91 -5.54 -0.81
C GLU A 145 8.07 -5.83 0.16
N GLN A 146 8.00 -5.35 1.40
CA GLN A 146 9.06 -5.61 2.38
C GLN A 146 9.18 -7.10 2.73
N MET A 147 8.07 -7.81 2.95
CA MET A 147 8.10 -9.27 3.17
C MET A 147 8.71 -10.02 1.98
N ALA A 148 8.38 -9.60 0.75
CA ALA A 148 8.93 -10.20 -0.45
C ALA A 148 10.45 -9.95 -0.57
N LEU A 149 10.93 -8.76 -0.21
CA LEU A 149 12.36 -8.45 -0.16
C LEU A 149 13.09 -9.25 0.92
N ASP A 150 12.50 -9.37 2.11
CA ASP A 150 13.09 -10.12 3.23
C ASP A 150 13.20 -11.62 2.91
N ALA A 151 12.18 -12.19 2.25
CA ALA A 151 12.19 -13.58 1.81
C ALA A 151 13.37 -13.88 0.85
N ARG A 152 13.76 -12.91 0.02
CA ARG A 152 14.89 -13.03 -0.91
C ARG A 152 16.23 -12.84 -0.22
N ALA A 153 16.31 -11.93 0.75
CA ALA A 153 17.55 -11.62 1.46
C ALA A 153 17.94 -12.70 2.49
N SER A 154 16.97 -13.35 3.12
CA SER A 154 17.19 -14.27 4.25
C SER A 154 16.91 -15.74 3.91
N SER A 155 16.46 -16.03 2.68
CA SER A 155 15.93 -17.35 2.26
C SER A 155 14.76 -17.88 3.12
N GLN A 156 14.17 -17.04 3.99
CA GLN A 156 13.05 -17.39 4.84
C GLN A 156 11.75 -16.80 4.28
N SER A 157 11.10 -17.58 3.41
CA SER A 157 9.88 -17.17 2.68
C SER A 157 8.58 -17.36 3.46
N THR A 158 8.61 -18.01 4.62
CA THR A 158 7.40 -18.41 5.36
C THR A 158 6.47 -17.24 5.67
N LEU A 159 7.02 -16.12 6.16
CA LEU A 159 6.22 -14.94 6.49
C LEU A 159 5.50 -14.38 5.25
N TRP A 160 6.19 -14.28 4.12
CA TRP A 160 5.62 -13.79 2.87
C TRP A 160 4.55 -14.74 2.33
N LEU A 161 4.84 -16.05 2.28
CA LEU A 161 3.89 -17.07 1.84
C LEU A 161 2.61 -17.08 2.69
N MET A 162 2.74 -16.96 4.01
CA MET A 162 1.59 -16.88 4.92
C MET A 162 0.72 -15.63 4.72
N ASN A 163 1.25 -14.59 4.06
CA ASN A 163 0.54 -13.35 3.77
C ASN A 163 0.16 -13.21 2.29
N GLY A 164 0.19 -14.27 1.49
CA GLY A 164 -0.29 -14.26 0.11
C GLY A 164 0.79 -14.14 -0.96
N GLY A 165 2.06 -14.37 -0.60
CA GLY A 165 3.19 -14.44 -1.53
C GLY A 165 3.25 -15.71 -2.40
N ASP A 166 2.29 -16.61 -2.27
CA ASP A 166 2.21 -17.89 -3.00
C ASP A 166 1.98 -17.73 -4.51
N TRP A 167 1.63 -16.53 -4.99
CA TRP A 167 1.56 -16.26 -6.43
C TRP A 167 2.91 -16.45 -7.12
N PHE A 168 4.01 -16.12 -6.44
CA PHE A 168 5.36 -16.22 -7.02
C PHE A 168 5.74 -17.67 -7.34
N THR A 169 5.34 -18.62 -6.50
CA THR A 169 5.64 -20.05 -6.70
C THR A 169 4.85 -20.68 -7.85
N ARG A 170 3.84 -19.97 -8.38
CA ARG A 170 3.01 -20.42 -9.51
C ARG A 170 3.47 -19.87 -10.87
N LEU A 171 4.49 -19.03 -10.89
CA LEU A 171 4.98 -18.42 -12.13
C LEU A 171 5.73 -19.45 -13.00
N THR A 172 5.72 -19.21 -14.31
CA THR A 172 6.68 -19.84 -15.22
C THR A 172 8.09 -19.33 -14.90
N ALA A 173 9.12 -20.05 -15.33
CA ALA A 173 10.51 -19.64 -15.11
C ALA A 173 10.81 -18.23 -15.67
N GLU A 174 10.24 -17.91 -16.84
CA GLU A 174 10.35 -16.59 -17.48
C GLU A 174 9.72 -15.49 -16.61
N HIS A 175 8.47 -15.69 -16.19
CA HIS A 175 7.77 -14.72 -15.35
C HIS A 175 8.40 -14.58 -13.96
N ALA A 176 8.97 -15.65 -13.41
CA ALA A 176 9.72 -15.59 -12.16
C ALA A 176 10.99 -14.74 -12.31
N ALA A 177 11.74 -14.91 -13.40
CA ALA A 177 12.90 -14.07 -13.70
C ALA A 177 12.51 -12.59 -13.88
N GLN A 178 11.39 -12.33 -14.56
CA GLN A 178 10.84 -10.97 -14.68
C GLN A 178 10.48 -10.38 -13.32
N ALA A 179 9.78 -11.14 -12.47
CA ALA A 179 9.43 -10.71 -11.12
C ALA A 179 10.69 -10.39 -10.30
N GLU A 180 11.72 -11.22 -10.34
CA GLU A 180 13.01 -10.96 -9.66
C GLU A 180 13.66 -9.64 -10.11
N ALA A 181 13.66 -9.35 -11.40
CA ALA A 181 14.16 -8.07 -11.91
C ALA A 181 13.33 -6.88 -11.37
N LEU A 182 12.02 -7.04 -11.22
CA LEU A 182 11.11 -6.01 -10.71
C LEU A 182 11.24 -5.80 -9.19
N PHE A 183 11.60 -6.83 -8.41
CA PHE A 183 11.84 -6.66 -6.97
C PHE A 183 13.03 -5.74 -6.67
N ILE A 184 13.97 -5.58 -7.60
CA ILE A 184 15.05 -4.58 -7.48
C ILE A 184 14.46 -3.16 -7.44
N LEU A 185 13.37 -2.89 -8.15
CA LEU A 185 12.67 -1.60 -8.09
C LEU A 185 12.01 -1.40 -6.72
N CYS A 186 11.47 -2.47 -6.12
CA CYS A 186 10.91 -2.42 -4.77
C CYS A 186 11.93 -1.97 -3.71
N GLN A 187 13.21 -2.35 -3.89
CA GLN A 187 14.30 -1.91 -2.99
C GLN A 187 14.55 -0.39 -3.04
N ARG A 188 14.15 0.28 -4.13
CA ARG A 188 14.32 1.72 -4.32
C ARG A 188 13.07 2.52 -3.95
N LEU A 189 11.96 1.86 -3.62
CA LEU A 189 10.75 2.56 -3.20
C LEU A 189 11.03 3.37 -1.93
N PRO A 190 10.67 4.67 -1.90
CA PRO A 190 10.72 5.45 -0.69
C PRO A 190 9.72 4.89 0.33
N TRP A 191 9.99 5.10 1.61
CA TRP A 191 9.06 4.73 2.67
C TRP A 191 8.00 5.82 2.87
N ILE A 192 8.38 7.07 2.60
CA ILE A 192 7.55 8.25 2.76
C ILE A 192 7.73 9.14 1.54
N LEU A 193 6.61 9.60 0.99
CA LEU A 193 6.59 10.48 -0.16
C LEU A 193 5.92 11.81 0.24
N GLU A 194 6.55 12.93 -0.11
CA GLU A 194 5.96 14.26 0.01
C GLU A 194 5.58 14.77 -1.38
N VAL A 195 4.29 15.04 -1.60
CA VAL A 195 3.79 15.70 -2.81
C VAL A 195 3.48 17.16 -2.46
N ARG A 196 4.23 18.08 -3.08
CA ARG A 196 4.05 19.52 -2.91
C ARG A 196 3.15 20.07 -4.00
N CYS A 197 1.99 20.55 -3.59
CA CYS A 197 1.10 21.37 -4.40
C CYS A 197 1.39 22.85 -4.14
N ARG A 198 0.76 23.74 -4.92
CA ARG A 198 0.99 25.19 -4.82
C ARG A 198 0.71 25.75 -3.41
N HIS A 199 -0.28 25.20 -2.72
CA HIS A 199 -0.77 25.69 -1.43
C HIS A 199 -0.94 24.60 -0.38
N SER A 200 -0.62 23.34 -0.70
CA SER A 200 -0.77 22.22 0.22
C SER A 200 0.40 21.25 0.09
N THR A 201 0.68 20.56 1.19
CA THR A 201 1.66 19.48 1.29
C THR A 201 0.92 18.20 1.66
N HIS A 202 1.10 17.18 0.83
CA HIS A 202 0.51 15.86 1.02
C HIS A 202 1.62 14.86 1.36
N VAL A 203 1.44 14.10 2.42
CA VAL A 203 2.38 13.06 2.85
C VAL A 203 1.75 11.70 2.63
N ILE A 204 2.43 10.85 1.88
CA ILE A 204 2.01 9.48 1.61
C ILE A 204 2.97 8.56 2.34
N ALA A 205 2.43 7.62 3.10
CA ALA A 205 3.16 6.49 3.66
C ALA A 205 2.24 5.26 3.66
N HIS A 206 2.80 4.07 3.87
CA HIS A 206 1.98 2.88 3.74
C HIS A 206 0.96 2.72 4.88
N ALA A 207 1.41 2.69 6.14
CA ALA A 207 0.54 2.40 7.28
C ALA A 207 0.39 3.58 8.24
N ASP A 208 1.49 4.28 8.56
CA ASP A 208 1.48 5.43 9.46
C ASP A 208 2.71 6.34 9.26
N TYR A 209 2.65 7.54 9.85
CA TYR A 209 3.81 8.37 10.13
C TYR A 209 3.98 8.46 11.66
N PRO A 210 4.91 7.72 12.29
CA PRO A 210 4.94 7.50 13.74
C PRO A 210 5.55 8.68 14.52
N ALA A 211 4.97 9.86 14.34
CA ALA A 211 5.24 11.07 15.10
C ALA A 211 3.99 11.97 15.11
N SER A 212 3.95 12.93 16.04
CA SER A 212 2.86 13.94 16.14
C SER A 212 2.98 15.07 15.12
N THR A 213 4.20 15.32 14.63
CA THR A 213 4.51 16.40 13.69
C THR A 213 5.43 15.89 12.61
N TYR A 214 4.98 16.04 11.37
CA TYR A 214 5.73 15.83 10.15
C TYR A 214 6.83 16.86 10.01
N GLN A 215 7.99 16.37 9.62
CA GLN A 215 9.13 17.16 9.19
C GLN A 215 9.86 16.38 8.11
N TRP A 216 10.23 17.07 7.04
CA TRP A 216 11.03 16.50 5.95
C TRP A 216 12.29 15.83 6.50
N GLN A 217 12.55 14.59 6.07
CA GLN A 217 13.73 13.78 6.48
C GLN A 217 13.86 13.47 7.97
N LYS A 218 12.82 13.67 8.77
CA LYS A 218 12.82 13.27 10.18
C LYS A 218 13.01 11.77 10.33
N LYS A 219 13.90 11.35 11.23
CA LYS A 219 14.03 9.93 11.58
C LYS A 219 12.75 9.44 12.25
N VAL A 220 12.22 8.34 11.74
CA VAL A 220 10.98 7.70 12.20
C VAL A 220 11.19 6.18 12.29
N ASP A 221 10.37 5.50 13.07
CA ASP A 221 10.40 4.04 13.14
C ASP A 221 9.82 3.44 11.85
N LEU A 222 10.71 2.96 10.98
CA LEU A 222 10.34 2.35 9.70
C LEU A 222 9.43 1.13 9.85
N HIS A 223 9.53 0.36 10.95
CA HIS A 223 8.59 -0.73 11.17
C HIS A 223 7.16 -0.20 11.33
N GLN A 224 6.98 0.86 12.12
CA GLN A 224 5.66 1.47 12.29
C GLN A 224 5.14 2.10 10.99
N VAL A 225 6.02 2.65 10.14
CA VAL A 225 5.63 3.17 8.82
C VAL A 225 4.94 2.12 7.95
N LEU A 226 5.32 0.84 8.07
CA LEU A 226 4.73 -0.25 7.28
C LEU A 226 3.66 -1.07 8.01
N TRP A 227 3.71 -1.16 9.33
CA TRP A 227 2.92 -2.15 10.06
C TRP A 227 1.96 -1.56 11.09
N SER A 228 2.08 -0.27 11.41
CA SER A 228 1.26 0.32 12.47
C SER A 228 -0.20 0.41 12.07
N ARG A 229 -1.07 -0.01 12.98
CA ARG A 229 -2.52 0.23 12.92
C ARG A 229 -3.01 1.07 14.10
N GLU A 230 -2.08 1.49 14.97
CA GLU A 230 -2.42 2.07 16.26
C GLU A 230 -3.19 3.38 16.13
N ARG A 231 -2.80 4.25 15.20
CA ARG A 231 -3.45 5.55 15.05
C ARG A 231 -4.91 5.42 14.67
N LEU A 232 -5.22 4.55 13.71
CA LEU A 232 -6.58 4.29 13.25
C LEU A 232 -7.41 3.55 14.31
N ILE A 233 -6.85 2.51 14.94
CA ILE A 233 -7.55 1.72 15.98
C ILE A 233 -7.86 2.57 17.20
N ASN A 234 -6.87 3.33 17.69
CA ASN A 234 -7.00 4.12 18.92
C ASN A 234 -7.60 5.51 18.66
N LYS A 235 -7.99 5.83 17.42
CA LYS A 235 -8.43 7.16 16.99
C LYS A 235 -7.50 8.28 17.51
N ARG A 236 -6.18 8.01 17.51
CA ARG A 236 -5.17 8.96 18.01
C ARG A 236 -5.07 10.16 17.07
N GLY A 237 -4.72 11.30 17.66
CA GLY A 237 -4.76 12.63 17.05
C GLY A 237 -4.06 12.76 15.70
N GLY A 238 -4.45 13.82 14.99
CA GLY A 238 -3.88 14.19 13.69
C GLY A 238 -2.38 14.44 13.76
N ILE A 239 -1.75 14.40 12.60
CA ILE A 239 -0.33 14.72 12.44
C ILE A 239 -0.26 16.16 11.93
N SER A 240 0.49 17.03 12.59
CA SER A 240 0.73 18.40 12.10
C SER A 240 1.93 18.46 11.17
N GLY A 241 2.19 19.60 10.51
CA GLY A 241 3.38 19.80 9.68
C GLY A 241 3.20 19.47 8.19
N ALA A 242 2.06 18.91 7.80
CA ALA A 242 1.57 18.83 6.43
C ALA A 242 0.03 18.95 6.44
N ASP A 243 -0.57 19.27 5.31
CA ASP A 243 -2.01 19.51 5.19
C ASP A 243 -2.80 18.20 5.14
N HIS A 244 -2.23 17.18 4.49
CA HIS A 244 -2.89 15.89 4.29
C HIS A 244 -1.94 14.72 4.46
N PHE A 245 -2.47 13.62 5.01
CA PHE A 245 -1.78 12.35 5.17
C PHE A 245 -2.60 11.24 4.51
N TRP A 246 -1.96 10.47 3.63
CA TRP A 246 -2.58 9.38 2.90
C TRP A 246 -1.92 8.07 3.30
N PHE A 247 -2.73 7.15 3.81
CA PHE A 247 -2.31 5.82 4.26
C PHE A 247 -3.18 4.74 3.63
N GLY A 248 -2.60 3.57 3.43
CA GLY A 248 -3.25 2.32 3.07
C GLY A 248 -3.32 1.38 4.27
N HIS A 249 -2.99 0.11 4.04
CA HIS A 249 -2.72 -0.97 5.02
C HIS A 249 -3.90 -1.43 5.89
N THR A 250 -4.73 -0.51 6.37
CA THR A 250 -5.87 -0.77 7.25
C THR A 250 -7.15 -0.56 6.47
N PRO A 251 -7.85 -1.64 6.05
CA PRO A 251 -9.12 -1.51 5.37
C PRO A 251 -10.16 -0.84 6.27
N LEU A 252 -10.71 0.28 5.80
CA LEU A 252 -11.79 0.99 6.47
C LEU A 252 -13.15 0.39 6.03
N ARG A 253 -14.10 0.34 6.96
CA ARG A 253 -15.47 -0.13 6.72
C ARG A 253 -16.41 1.01 6.37
#